data_AF-A0A1Q3T5M7-F1
#
_entry.id   AF-A0A1Q3T5M7-F1
#
_cell.length_a   1.000
_cell.length_b   1.000
_cell.length_c   1.000
_cell.angle_alpha   90.00
_cell.angle_beta   90.00
_cell.angle_gamma   90.00
#
_symmetry.space_group_name_H-M   'P 1'
#
loop_
_entity.id
_entity.type
_entity.pdbx_description
1 polymer ?
#
loop_
_entity_poly.entity_id
_entity_poly.type
_entity_poly.pdbx_seq_one_letter_code
_entity_poly.pdbx_strand_id
1 'polypeptide(L)'
;MAFYLNLYHNITAMGTGFYIILNIKTATGFEKYGKFFIGEDATIANAIFKTLHGSEEPNERNLLQIDLMEIRHDLPVNVKLLSCTLDEMTDNFRIITKEIFKRFNLQI
;
A
#
# COMPACT_ATOMS: atom_id res chain seq x y z
N MET A 1 12.33 -12.97 17.84
CA MET A 1 13.49 -12.56 17.02
C MET A 1 13.40 -13.08 15.57
N ALA A 2 13.23 -14.39 15.33
CA ALA A 2 13.17 -14.96 13.97
C ALA A 2 11.96 -14.52 13.11
N PHE A 3 10.84 -14.16 13.74
CA PHE A 3 9.65 -13.64 13.04
C PHE A 3 9.86 -12.24 12.45
N TYR A 4 10.58 -11.36 13.14
CA TYR A 4 10.90 -10.01 12.65
C TYR A 4 11.87 -10.06 11.46
N LEU A 5 12.85 -10.97 11.49
CA LEU A 5 13.78 -11.18 10.37
C LEU A 5 13.07 -11.70 9.12
N ASN A 6 12.09 -12.60 9.25
CA ASN A 6 11.29 -13.08 8.11
C ASN A 6 10.36 -12.01 7.53
N LEU A 7 9.83 -11.10 8.37
CA LEU A 7 9.09 -9.94 7.86
C LEU A 7 10.04 -8.98 7.11
N TYR A 8 11.23 -8.71 7.65
CA TYR A 8 12.26 -7.91 6.96
C TYR A 8 12.71 -8.54 5.64
N HIS A 9 12.87 -9.88 5.58
CA HIS A 9 13.30 -10.57 4.37
C HIS A 9 12.22 -10.59 3.26
N ASN A 10 10.94 -10.63 3.63
CA ASN A 10 9.82 -10.45 2.70
C ASN A 10 9.60 -8.97 2.32
N ILE A 11 10.18 -8.02 3.06
CA ILE A 11 10.19 -6.58 2.72
C ILE A 11 11.35 -6.25 1.77
N THR A 12 12.47 -6.97 1.83
CA THR A 12 13.58 -6.91 0.87
C THR A 12 13.27 -7.71 -0.40
N ALA A 13 12.25 -7.30 -1.14
CA ALA A 13 12.24 -7.58 -2.57
C ALA A 13 13.33 -6.69 -3.18
N MET A 14 14.44 -7.27 -3.63
CA MET A 14 15.33 -6.60 -4.59
C MET A 14 14.48 -6.31 -5.83
N GLY A 15 14.04 -5.06 -5.98
CA GLY A 15 13.16 -4.68 -7.07
C GLY A 15 12.74 -3.22 -6.99
N THR A 16 12.90 -2.51 -8.09
CA THR A 16 12.30 -1.19 -8.31
C THR A 16 10.81 -1.36 -8.53
N GLY A 17 9.95 -0.62 -7.83
CA GLY A 17 8.53 -0.65 -8.13
C GLY A 17 7.63 -0.03 -7.08
N PHE A 18 6.34 -0.07 -7.37
CA PHE A 18 5.29 0.58 -6.60
C PHE A 18 4.50 -0.43 -5.79
N TYR A 19 4.18 -0.02 -4.57
CA TYR A 19 3.49 -0.82 -3.57
C TYR A 19 2.37 -0.03 -2.93
N ILE A 20 1.27 -0.71 -2.62
CA ILE A 20 0.26 -0.20 -1.69
C ILE A 20 0.53 -0.80 -0.32
N ILE A 21 0.71 0.05 0.68
CA ILE A 21 0.93 -0.34 2.07
C ILE A 21 -0.31 0.00 2.89
N LEU A 22 -0.82 -0.96 3.64
CA LEU A 22 -1.93 -0.74 4.57
C LEU A 22 -1.38 -0.60 5.98
N ASN A 23 -1.73 0.51 6.62
CA ASN A 23 -1.29 0.87 7.96
C ASN A 23 -2.49 1.00 8.91
N ILE A 24 -2.27 0.65 10.17
CA ILE A 24 -3.22 0.83 11.27
C ILE A 24 -2.57 1.61 12.42
N LYS A 25 -3.29 2.60 12.96
CA LYS A 25 -2.85 3.42 14.08
C LYS A 25 -2.93 2.59 15.37
N THR A 26 -1.84 2.57 16.10
CA THR A 26 -1.70 1.94 17.42
C THR A 26 -1.28 3.00 18.45
N ALA A 27 -1.19 2.62 19.72
CA ALA A 27 -0.71 3.50 20.79
C ALA A 27 0.75 3.97 20.58
N THR A 28 1.56 3.24 19.81
CA THR A 28 2.98 3.53 19.57
C THR A 28 3.26 4.15 18.20
N GLY A 29 2.23 4.36 17.39
CA GLY A 29 2.35 4.85 16.01
C GLY A 29 1.62 3.97 15.01
N PHE A 30 1.91 4.14 13.72
CA PHE A 30 1.32 3.31 12.67
C PHE A 30 2.10 2.01 12.47
N GLU A 31 1.37 0.90 12.44
CA GLU A 31 1.89 -0.43 12.14
C GLU A 31 1.41 -0.90 10.77
N LYS A 32 2.31 -1.52 10.01
CA LYS A 32 2.00 -2.09 8.69
C LYS A 32 1.36 -3.46 8.86
N TYR A 33 0.18 -3.67 8.28
CA TYR A 33 -0.49 -4.97 8.33
C TYR A 33 -0.75 -5.56 6.93
N GLY A 34 -0.51 -4.80 5.87
CA GLY A 34 -0.63 -5.28 4.49
C GLY A 34 0.37 -4.59 3.55
N LYS A 35 0.83 -5.32 2.54
CA LYS A 35 1.70 -4.83 1.46
C LYS A 35 1.33 -5.54 0.17
N PHE A 36 1.05 -4.76 -0.87
CA PHE A 36 0.74 -5.25 -2.21
C PHE A 36 1.70 -4.69 -3.23
N PHE A 37 2.28 -5.53 -4.07
CA PHE A 37 3.02 -5.07 -5.25
C PHE A 37 2.02 -4.73 -6.37
N ILE A 38 2.14 -3.53 -6.92
CA ILE A 38 1.23 -3.01 -7.94
C ILE A 38 1.88 -2.96 -9.32
N GLY A 39 3.22 -2.95 -9.39
CA GLY A 39 3.99 -2.98 -10.63
C GLY A 39 5.14 -1.97 -10.65
N GLU A 40 5.81 -1.85 -11.79
CA GLU A 40 6.96 -0.95 -11.97
C GLU A 40 6.58 0.37 -12.67
N ASP A 41 5.36 0.46 -13.22
CA ASP A 41 4.88 1.64 -13.93
C ASP A 41 4.23 2.65 -12.98
N ALA A 42 4.84 3.84 -12.89
CA ALA A 42 4.39 4.92 -12.04
C ALA A 42 3.01 5.46 -12.45
N THR A 43 2.70 5.52 -13.75
CA THR A 43 1.43 6.03 -14.28
C THR A 43 0.29 5.10 -13.87
N ILE A 44 0.49 3.80 -14.04
CA ILE A 44 -0.49 2.77 -13.64
C ILE A 44 -0.68 2.78 -12.12
N ALA A 45 0.42 2.81 -11.36
CA ALA A 45 0.34 2.84 -9.89
C ALA A 45 -0.42 4.07 -9.37
N ASN A 46 -0.16 5.24 -9.95
CA ASN A 46 -0.89 6.46 -9.62
C ASN A 46 -2.36 6.41 -10.05
N ALA A 47 -2.67 5.81 -11.20
CA ALA A 47 -4.03 5.65 -11.67
C ALA A 47 -4.84 4.75 -10.73
N ILE A 48 -4.27 3.61 -10.30
CA ILE A 48 -4.89 2.71 -9.32
C ILE A 48 -5.11 3.45 -8.00
N PHE A 49 -4.09 4.13 -7.48
CA PHE A 49 -4.21 4.84 -6.20
C PHE A 49 -5.30 5.91 -6.21
N LYS A 50 -5.47 6.63 -7.32
CA LYS A 50 -6.53 7.65 -7.48
C LYS A 50 -7.95 7.07 -7.46
N THR A 51 -8.11 5.76 -7.66
CA THR A 51 -9.43 5.10 -7.56
C THR A 51 -9.78 4.71 -6.12
N LEU A 52 -8.83 4.80 -5.19
CA LEU A 52 -9.05 4.46 -3.80
C LEU A 52 -9.81 5.57 -3.07
N HIS A 53 -10.67 5.16 -2.15
CA HIS A 53 -11.48 6.03 -1.30
C HIS A 53 -10.70 6.45 -0.05
N GLY A 54 -10.87 7.70 0.35
CA GLY A 54 -10.27 8.26 1.55
C GLY A 54 -9.97 9.74 1.39
N SER A 55 -9.27 10.30 2.37
CA SER A 55 -8.85 11.70 2.38
C SER A 55 -7.34 11.82 2.41
N GLU A 56 -6.80 12.69 1.56
CA GLU A 56 -5.39 13.11 1.61
C GLU A 56 -5.12 13.99 2.85
N GLU A 57 -6.17 14.60 3.42
CA GLU A 57 -6.05 15.36 4.67
C GLU A 57 -5.93 14.40 5.86
N PRO A 58 -4.95 14.62 6.77
CA PRO A 58 -4.83 13.85 7.99
C PRO A 58 -6.07 14.03 8.86
N ASN A 59 -6.88 12.98 8.99
CA ASN A 59 -7.94 12.94 9.99
C ASN A 59 -7.46 12.10 11.19
N GLU A 60 -7.24 12.75 12.34
CA GLU A 60 -6.71 12.07 13.52
C GLU A 60 -7.62 10.96 14.07
N ARG A 61 -8.92 10.99 13.71
CA ARG A 61 -9.92 9.97 14.06
C ARG A 61 -9.85 8.75 13.16
N ASN A 62 -9.26 8.87 11.97
CA ASN A 62 -9.07 7.75 11.06
C ASN A 62 -7.87 6.93 11.52
N LEU A 63 -8.13 5.71 11.97
CA LEU A 63 -7.11 4.79 12.45
C LEU A 63 -6.48 3.98 11.31
N LEU A 64 -6.97 4.11 10.08
CA LEU A 64 -6.49 3.36 8.93
C LEU A 64 -5.89 4.32 7.90
N GLN A 65 -4.78 3.88 7.30
CA GLN A 65 -4.07 4.62 6.27
C GLN A 65 -3.64 3.69 5.14
N ILE A 66 -3.57 4.25 3.94
CA ILE A 66 -3.10 3.58 2.74
C ILE A 66 -2.00 4.45 2.14
N ASP A 67 -0.80 3.89 2.00
CA ASP A 67 0.31 4.57 1.34
C ASP A 67 0.54 4.01 -0.06
N LEU A 68 0.81 4.90 -1.02
CA LEU A 68 1.52 4.55 -2.24
C LEU A 68 3.01 4.74 -1.99
N MET A 69 3.75 3.64 -1.99
CA MET A 69 5.20 3.63 -1.75
C MET A 69 5.92 3.20 -3.02
N GLU A 70 6.97 3.93 -3.38
CA GLU A 70 7.91 3.51 -4.41
C GLU A 70 9.20 3.02 -3.75
N ILE A 71 9.72 1.89 -4.19
CA ILE A 71 11.05 1.43 -3.83
C ILE A 71 11.96 1.71 -5.02
N ARG A 72 12.97 2.58 -4.82
CA ARG A 72 14.04 2.86 -5.80
C ARG A 72 15.38 2.64 -5.14
N HIS A 73 16.25 1.82 -5.75
CA HIS A 73 17.58 1.52 -5.19
C HIS A 73 17.50 1.11 -3.70
N ASP A 74 16.54 0.24 -3.38
CA ASP A 74 16.26 -0.25 -2.02
C ASP A 74 15.81 0.81 -0.99
N LEU A 75 15.58 2.05 -1.43
CA LEU A 75 15.09 3.13 -0.58
C LEU A 75 13.57 3.31 -0.77
N PRO A 76 12.77 3.15 0.30
CA PRO A 76 11.34 3.43 0.25
C PRO A 76 11.09 4.94 0.24
N VAL A 77 10.35 5.39 -0.76
CA VAL A 77 9.85 6.77 -0.89
C VAL A 77 8.34 6.73 -0.78
N ASN A 78 7.78 7.37 0.24
CA ASN A 78 6.35 7.56 0.32
C ASN A 78 5.94 8.60 -0.73
N VAL A 79 5.06 8.19 -1.65
CA VAL A 79 4.62 9.02 -2.78
C VAL A 79 3.32 9.72 -2.43
N LYS A 80 2.36 8.99 -1.82
CA LYS A 80 1.02 9.48 -1.48
C LYS A 80 0.47 8.73 -0.28
N LEU A 81 -0.46 9.37 0.43
CA LEU A 81 -1.14 8.83 1.59
C LEU A 81 -2.63 9.15 1.52
N LEU A 82 -3.46 8.19 1.92
CA LEU A 82 -4.88 8.39 2.20
C LEU A 82 -5.17 7.91 3.62
N SER A 83 -5.90 8.72 4.40
CA SER A 83 -6.59 8.25 5.60
C SER A 83 -7.98 7.78 5.24
N CYS A 84 -8.44 6.69 5.83
CA CYS A 84 -9.77 6.15 5.54
C CYS A 84 -10.43 5.51 6.76
N THR A 85 -11.74 5.32 6.64
CA THR A 85 -12.58 4.53 7.54
C THR A 85 -12.44 3.03 7.25
N LEU A 86 -13.01 2.18 8.11
CA LEU A 86 -13.03 0.73 7.89
C LEU A 86 -13.86 0.33 6.66
N ASP A 87 -14.98 1.03 6.41
CA ASP A 87 -15.85 0.76 5.27
C ASP A 87 -15.12 1.11 3.96
N GLU A 88 -14.51 2.30 3.89
CA GLU A 88 -13.66 2.69 2.76
C GLU A 88 -12.49 1.72 2.57
N MET A 89 -11.86 1.24 3.65
CA MET A 89 -10.80 0.24 3.56
C MET A 89 -11.30 -1.08 2.95
N THR A 90 -12.52 -1.51 3.28
CA THR A 90 -13.13 -2.72 2.72
C THR A 90 -13.33 -2.59 1.21
N ASP A 91 -13.81 -1.43 0.76
CA ASP A 91 -13.95 -1.13 -0.67
C ASP A 91 -12.59 -1.02 -1.38
N ASN A 92 -11.63 -0.35 -0.75
CA ASN A 92 -10.26 -0.23 -1.27
C ASN A 92 -9.61 -1.60 -1.45
N PHE A 93 -9.77 -2.51 -0.48
CA PHE A 93 -9.26 -3.86 -0.58
C PHE A 93 -9.83 -4.61 -1.78
N ARG A 94 -11.13 -4.44 -2.05
CA ARG A 94 -11.79 -4.98 -3.24
C ARG A 94 -11.21 -4.41 -4.53
N ILE A 95 -10.99 -3.10 -4.60
CA ILE A 95 -10.40 -2.42 -5.77
C ILE A 95 -8.97 -2.95 -6.01
N ILE A 96 -8.12 -2.91 -4.99
CA ILE A 96 -6.73 -3.38 -5.04
C ILE A 96 -6.67 -4.83 -5.53
N THR A 97 -7.48 -5.71 -4.94
CA THR A 97 -7.53 -7.13 -5.31
C THR A 97 -7.94 -7.33 -6.77
N LYS A 98 -8.91 -6.55 -7.26
CA LYS A 98 -9.34 -6.61 -8.68
C LYS A 98 -8.23 -6.17 -9.63
N GLU A 99 -7.53 -5.08 -9.34
CA GLU A 99 -6.45 -4.59 -10.19
C GLU A 99 -5.25 -5.54 -10.22
N ILE A 100 -4.90 -6.11 -9.07
CA ILE A 100 -3.90 -7.18 -8.96
C ILE A 100 -4.34 -8.40 -9.79
N PHE A 101 -5.59 -8.86 -9.63
CA PHE A 101 -6.12 -10.00 -10.38
C PHE A 101 -6.04 -9.78 -11.89
N LYS A 102 -6.45 -8.60 -12.39
CA LYS A 102 -6.35 -8.26 -13.82
C LYS A 102 -4.90 -8.36 -14.29
N ARG A 103 -3.96 -7.78 -13.55
CA ARG A 103 -2.55 -7.75 -13.93
C ARG A 103 -1.93 -9.14 -14.00
N PHE A 104 -2.18 -10.00 -13.02
CA PHE A 104 -1.62 -11.35 -12.98
C PHE A 104 -2.25 -12.31 -14.00
N ASN A 105 -3.52 -12.09 -14.38
CA ASN A 105 -4.24 -13.05 -15.24
C ASN A 105 -4.46 -12.59 -16.68
N LEU A 106 -4.38 -11.30 -16.98
CA LEU A 106 -4.73 -10.77 -18.30
C LEU A 106 -3.51 -10.34 -19.16
N GLN A 107 -2.28 -10.38 -18.63
CA GLN A 107 -1.05 -9.92 -19.33
C GLN A 107 -1.21 -8.57 -20.06
N ILE A 108 -1.95 -7.63 -19.48
CA ILE A 108 -2.09 -6.26 -20.02
C ILE A 108 -1.03 -5.36 -19.42
#